data_AF-A0A4U5V2X6-F1
#
_entry.id   AF-A0A4U5V2X6-F1
#
_cell.length_a   1.000
_cell.length_b   1.000
_cell.length_c   1.000
_cell.angle_alpha   90.00
_cell.angle_beta   90.00
_cell.angle_gamma   90.00
#
_symmetry.space_group_name_H-M   'P 1'
#
loop_
_entity.id
_entity.type
_entity.pdbx_description
1 polymer ?
#
loop_
_entity_poly.entity_id
_entity_poly.type
_entity_poly.pdbx_seq_one_letter_code
_entity_poly.pdbx_strand_id
1 'polypeptide(L)'
;MPGLKNHIKGLKEVFDQYADSEGNLTKDQFKKLLETEIEDEEIKAMIAEIGVDKIVEKADLDNDGKYSFRELCLCAAYLGKHCKKQCGKKCDAK
;
A
#
# COMPACT_ATOMS: atom_id res chain seq x y z
N MET A 1 4.52 18.56 13.25
CA MET A 1 3.94 17.43 12.49
C MET A 1 3.17 18.01 11.32
N PRO A 2 3.43 17.60 10.06
CA PRO A 2 2.56 17.97 8.95
C PRO A 2 1.13 17.56 9.29
N GLY A 3 0.15 18.41 9.00
CA GLY A 3 -1.25 18.04 9.18
C GLY A 3 -1.62 16.89 8.24
N LEU A 4 -2.67 16.13 8.59
CA LEU A 4 -3.20 15.02 7.77
C LEU A 4 -3.40 15.43 6.30
N LYS A 5 -3.82 16.67 6.05
CA LYS A 5 -3.95 17.26 4.71
C LYS A 5 -2.66 17.17 3.88
N ASN A 6 -1.49 17.39 4.49
CA ASN A 6 -0.21 17.34 3.78
C ASN A 6 0.20 15.91 3.45
N HIS A 7 -0.11 14.95 4.33
CA HIS A 7 0.13 13.52 4.07
C HIS A 7 -0.78 12.98 2.96
N ILE A 8 -2.06 13.36 2.94
CA ILE A 8 -2.99 13.01 1.86
C ILE A 8 -2.51 13.61 0.53
N LYS A 9 -2.06 14.87 0.55
CA LYS A 9 -1.53 15.52 -0.65
C LYS A 9 -0.28 14.79 -1.17
N GLY A 10 0.66 14.46 -0.30
CA GLY A 10 1.85 13.69 -0.68
C GLY A 10 1.51 12.32 -1.25
N LEU A 11 0.57 11.59 -0.63
CA LEU A 11 0.10 10.29 -1.15
C LEU A 11 -0.51 10.42 -2.54
N LYS A 12 -1.29 11.48 -2.78
CA LYS A 12 -1.90 11.76 -4.09
C LYS A 12 -0.84 12.15 -5.13
N GLU A 13 0.13 12.98 -4.76
CA GLU A 13 1.25 13.37 -5.63
C GLU A 13 2.11 12.15 -6.01
N VAL A 14 2.35 11.22 -5.09
CA VAL A 14 3.00 9.94 -5.39
C VAL A 14 2.14 9.12 -6.34
N PHE A 15 0.85 8.90 -6.04
CA PHE A 15 -0.05 8.16 -6.92
C PHE A 15 -0.07 8.73 -8.35
N ASP A 16 -0.16 10.05 -8.49
CA ASP A 16 -0.21 10.73 -9.79
C ASP A 16 1.10 10.60 -10.59
N GLN A 17 2.24 10.32 -9.96
CA GLN A 17 3.49 10.04 -10.67
C GLN A 17 3.49 8.68 -11.38
N TYR A 18 2.74 7.71 -10.85
CA TYR A 18 2.65 6.38 -11.43
C TYR A 18 1.39 6.20 -12.28
N ALA A 19 0.35 7.01 -12.06
CA ALA A 19 -0.95 6.88 -12.72
C ALA A 19 -0.90 7.22 -14.21
N ASP A 20 -1.80 6.60 -14.97
CA ASP A 20 -2.03 6.91 -16.37
C ASP A 20 -2.87 8.20 -16.55
N SER A 21 -3.13 8.56 -17.81
CA SER A 21 -3.94 9.75 -18.15
C SER A 21 -5.41 9.63 -17.72
N GLU A 22 -5.89 8.42 -17.40
CA GLU A 22 -7.23 8.17 -16.88
C GLU A 22 -7.28 8.25 -15.35
N GLY A 23 -6.13 8.41 -14.68
CA GLY A 23 -6.02 8.50 -13.23
C GLY A 23 -6.03 7.14 -12.53
N ASN A 24 -5.61 6.08 -13.22
CA ASN A 24 -5.52 4.73 -12.67
C ASN A 24 -4.10 4.17 -12.82
N LEU A 25 -3.78 3.16 -12.02
CA LEU A 25 -2.55 2.39 -12.14
C LEU A 25 -2.85 1.03 -12.76
N THR A 26 -1.94 0.54 -13.58
CA THR A 26 -1.92 -0.89 -13.96
C THR A 26 -1.35 -1.73 -12.82
N LYS A 27 -1.54 -3.05 -12.91
CA LYS A 27 -0.98 -4.03 -11.96
C LYS A 27 0.52 -3.82 -11.71
N ASP A 28 1.31 -3.65 -12.77
CA ASP A 28 2.76 -3.45 -12.69
C ASP A 28 3.13 -2.10 -12.05
N GLN A 29 2.41 -1.03 -12.38
CA GLN A 29 2.63 0.28 -11.77
C GLN A 29 2.30 0.27 -10.28
N PHE A 30 1.20 -0.38 -9.89
CA PHE A 30 0.80 -0.51 -8.49
C PHE A 30 1.82 -1.33 -7.69
N LYS A 31 2.28 -2.45 -8.24
CA LYS A 31 3.35 -3.26 -7.65
C LYS A 31 4.63 -2.45 -7.44
N LYS A 32 5.07 -1.72 -8.46
CA LYS A 32 6.25 -0.86 -8.38
C LYS A 32 6.11 0.24 -7.33
N LEU A 33 4.93 0.85 -7.21
CA LEU A 33 4.63 1.85 -6.19
C LEU A 33 4.80 1.24 -4.78
N LEU A 34 4.23 0.05 -4.53
CA LEU A 34 4.38 -0.63 -3.24
C LEU A 34 5.84 -1.01 -2.93
N GLU A 35 6.63 -1.37 -3.93
CA GLU A 35 8.05 -1.73 -3.72
C GLU A 35 8.96 -0.51 -3.52
N THR A 36 8.62 0.62 -4.15
CA THR A 36 9.49 1.82 -4.18
C THR A 36 9.16 2.78 -3.04
N GLU A 37 7.87 3.02 -2.77
CA GLU A 37 7.42 4.08 -1.86
C GLU A 37 7.26 3.59 -0.42
N ILE A 38 7.14 2.27 -0.20
CA ILE A 38 7.07 1.70 1.14
C ILE A 38 8.50 1.53 1.64
N GLU A 39 8.95 2.51 2.44
CA GLU A 39 10.26 2.48 3.08
C GLU A 39 10.26 1.73 4.42
N ASP A 40 9.07 1.45 4.97
CA ASP A 40 8.91 0.76 6.25
C ASP A 40 9.21 -0.74 6.11
N GLU A 41 10.24 -1.21 6.81
CA GLU A 41 10.72 -2.59 6.76
C GLU A 41 9.68 -3.59 7.32
N GLU A 42 8.81 -3.20 8.26
CA GLU A 42 7.74 -4.08 8.75
C GLU A 42 6.66 -4.27 7.68
N ILE A 43 6.28 -3.19 6.99
CA ILE A 43 5.33 -3.26 5.88
C ILE A 43 5.92 -4.07 4.73
N LYS A 44 7.20 -3.88 4.38
CA LYS A 44 7.88 -4.70 3.35
C LYS A 44 7.91 -6.18 3.71
N ALA A 45 8.28 -6.51 4.96
CA ALA A 45 8.31 -7.89 5.43
C ALA A 45 6.93 -8.55 5.32
N MET A 46 5.87 -7.80 5.63
CA MET A 46 4.50 -8.27 5.45
C MET A 46 4.12 -8.44 3.98
N ILE A 47 4.50 -7.51 3.11
CA ILE A 47 4.27 -7.63 1.67
C ILE A 47 4.95 -8.90 1.12
N ALA A 48 6.16 -9.17 1.58
CA ALA A 48 6.89 -10.39 1.24
C ALA A 48 6.21 -11.66 1.81
N GLU A 49 5.74 -11.64 3.06
CA GLU A 49 5.05 -12.78 3.70
C GLU A 49 3.72 -13.13 3.01
N ILE A 50 2.90 -12.12 2.70
CA ILE A 50 1.62 -12.31 2.03
C ILE A 50 1.84 -12.65 0.54
N GLY A 51 2.88 -12.07 -0.06
CA GLY A 51 3.14 -12.07 -1.48
C GLY A 51 2.52 -10.85 -2.15
N VAL A 52 3.37 -10.04 -2.79
CA VAL A 52 2.97 -8.80 -3.46
C VAL A 52 1.85 -9.02 -4.48
N ASP A 53 1.90 -10.11 -5.26
CA ASP A 53 0.86 -10.44 -6.22
C ASP A 53 -0.51 -10.66 -5.57
N LYS A 54 -0.58 -11.30 -4.40
CA LYS A 54 -1.83 -11.48 -3.66
C LYS A 54 -2.34 -10.18 -3.05
N ILE A 55 -1.45 -9.27 -2.68
CA ILE A 55 -1.83 -7.95 -2.16
C ILE A 55 -2.43 -7.11 -3.28
N VAL A 56 -1.77 -7.14 -4.44
CA VAL A 56 -2.22 -6.48 -5.65
C VAL A 56 -3.59 -7.04 -6.05
N GLU A 57 -3.77 -8.36 -6.14
CA GLU A 57 -5.09 -8.98 -6.41
C GLU A 57 -6.17 -8.61 -5.38
N LYS A 58 -5.82 -8.44 -4.11
CA LYS A 58 -6.79 -8.01 -3.07
C LYS A 58 -7.09 -6.51 -3.10
N ALA A 59 -6.21 -5.72 -3.70
CA ALA A 59 -6.38 -4.28 -3.81
C ALA A 59 -7.35 -3.92 -4.94
N ASP A 60 -7.45 -4.75 -5.98
CA ASP A 60 -8.43 -4.63 -7.07
C ASP A 60 -9.81 -5.07 -6.59
N LEU A 61 -10.59 -4.11 -6.06
CA LEU A 61 -11.85 -4.40 -5.37
C LEU A 61 -13.01 -4.56 -6.35
N ASP A 62 -13.01 -3.80 -7.43
CA ASP A 62 -14.03 -3.87 -8.48
C ASP A 62 -13.66 -4.83 -9.62
N ASN A 63 -12.46 -5.42 -9.58
CA ASN A 63 -11.96 -6.44 -10.51
C ASN A 63 -11.92 -5.90 -11.96
N ASP A 64 -11.61 -4.61 -12.11
CA ASP A 64 -11.48 -3.97 -13.41
C ASP A 64 -10.04 -4.06 -13.98
N GLY A 65 -9.10 -4.60 -13.20
CA GLY A 65 -7.69 -4.75 -13.56
C GLY A 65 -6.89 -3.44 -13.49
N LYS A 66 -7.51 -2.37 -13.00
CA LYS A 66 -6.93 -1.06 -12.74
C LYS A 66 -6.93 -0.81 -11.22
N TYR A 67 -6.13 0.16 -10.79
CA TYR A 67 -6.02 0.51 -9.38
C TYR A 67 -6.19 2.01 -9.21
N SER A 68 -7.31 2.38 -8.60
CA SER A 68 -7.65 3.74 -8.27
C SER A 68 -6.95 4.23 -7.00
N PHE A 69 -6.92 5.55 -6.79
CA PHE A 69 -6.38 6.12 -5.55
C PHE A 69 -7.08 5.61 -4.29
N ARG A 70 -8.38 5.30 -4.41
CA ARG A 70 -9.19 4.75 -3.31
C ARG A 70 -8.69 3.36 -2.92
N GLU A 71 -8.38 2.53 -3.89
CA GLU A 71 -7.88 1.17 -3.67
C GLU A 71 -6.47 1.17 -3.09
N LEU A 72 -5.61 2.09 -3.55
CA LEU A 72 -4.32 2.33 -2.89
C LEU A 72 -4.49 2.66 -1.41
N CYS A 73 -5.40 3.60 -1.07
CA CYS A 73 -5.65 3.99 0.32
C CYS A 73 -6.17 2.82 1.17
N LEU A 74 -7.05 1.98 0.62
CA LEU A 74 -7.58 0.81 1.31
C LEU A 74 -6.52 -0.28 1.48
N CYS A 75 -5.65 -0.48 0.49
CA CYS A 75 -4.48 -1.34 0.58
C CYS A 75 -3.53 -0.88 1.69
N ALA A 76 -3.19 0.42 1.72
CA ALA A 76 -2.37 1.01 2.77
C ALA A 76 -3.00 0.84 4.16
N ALA A 77 -4.32 1.00 4.28
CA ALA A 77 -5.04 0.76 5.54
C ALA A 77 -5.02 -0.73 5.96
N TYR A 78 -5.12 -1.65 5.00
CA TYR A 78 -5.05 -3.10 5.25
C TYR A 78 -3.67 -3.51 5.78
N LEU A 79 -2.60 -2.98 5.17
CA LEU A 79 -1.22 -3.17 5.60
C LEU A 79 -1.01 -2.56 7.00
N GLY A 80 -1.41 -1.30 7.21
CA GLY A 80 -1.30 -0.64 8.51
C GLY A 80 -2.03 -1.35 9.66
N LYS A 81 -3.20 -1.96 9.38
CA LYS A 81 -3.93 -2.79 10.36
C LYS A 81 -3.14 -4.04 10.75
N HIS A 82 -2.42 -4.64 9.80
CA HIS A 82 -1.63 -5.84 10.06
C HIS A 82 -0.27 -5.54 10.72
N CYS A 83 0.31 -4.34 10.56
CA CYS A 83 1.54 -3.95 11.26
C CYS A 83 1.35 -3.93 12.78
N LYS A 84 0.20 -3.43 13.27
CA LYS A 84 -0.12 -3.46 14.71
C LYS A 84 -0.29 -4.88 15.26
N LYS A 85 -0.68 -5.85 14.44
CA LYS A 85 -0.83 -7.26 14.87
C LYS A 85 0.51 -7.94 15.15
N GLN A 86 1.60 -7.51 14.50
CA GLN A 86 2.95 -8.01 14.77
C GLN A 86 3.62 -7.29 15.95
N CYS A 87 3.26 -6.03 16.22
CA CYS A 87 3.72 -5.28 17.40
C CYS A 87 3.24 -5.89 18.75
N GLY A 88 2.23 -6.77 18.74
CA GLY A 88 1.81 -7.55 19.91
C GLY A 88 2.50 -8.91 20.11
N LYS A 89 3.40 -9.32 19.20
CA LYS A 89 4.10 -10.63 19.26
C LYS A 89 5.63 -10.48 19.33
N LYS A 90 6.13 -9.42 19.96
CA LYS A 90 7.49 -9.36 20.49
C LYS A 90 7.47 -8.92 21.95
N CYS A 91 6.90 -9.76 22.82
CA CYS A 91 7.27 -9.87 24.22
C CYS A 91 7.03 -11.34 24.61
N ASP A 92 8.02 -11.91 25.30
CA ASP A 92 8.01 -13.25 25.91
C ASP A 92 8.28 -14.44 24.98
N ALA A 93 9.54 -14.56 24.53
CA ALA A 93 10.20 -15.86 24.51
C ALA A 93 11.43 -15.77 25.42
N LYS A 94 11.36 -16.60 26.46
CA LYS A 94 12.18 -16.73 27.66
C LYS A 94 13.63 -17.14 27.39
#